data_AF-A0A5C6M6H6-F1
#
_entry.id   AF-A0A5C6M6H6-F1
#
_cell.length_a   1.000
_cell.length_b   1.000
_cell.length_c   1.000
_cell.angle_alpha   90.00
_cell.angle_beta   90.00
_cell.angle_gamma   90.00
#
_symmetry.space_group_name_H-M   'P 1'
#
loop_
_entity.id
_entity.type
_entity.pdbx_description
1 polymer ?
#
loop_
_entity_poly.entity_id
_entity_poly.type
_entity_poly.pdbx_seq_one_letter_code
_entity_poly.pdbx_strand_id
1 'polypeptide(L)'
;MDDVLKARFTSEEISMAALIGNRAPNFAEAAHELFRSLGDPLLSISEVIDLLAVSVSKGEATDTLDQLVLEGKLQASSTTVRPLDAEECKLYRRADVRHERLRLQAQEARLGDGGSRYLFTCDGRIIRALAKVDRLDAIGGTGNQREEVRKHVKQIATGIENGNQIPNSVLLVILEDMITDDPEETRESMVRVLPLTQWCTNPLPGESGIPAQQVRLVELDFPYRSASFDDEKVSLLVDGQQRTAALSMVNVDIKPTFALSVNAVAADSDSAKKIFQIANSTQKIAVEFSRALMATMADAPPHLISERTMSLATHVLAIKDRESPFYEKVKHAGVKESKSRPIAYNSLYSIVSIFSESALPVQSDPTELAELVKRSFQIVKETWPDAWEKKALRVKIGARSRVACYGHATRE
;
A
#
# COMPACT_ATOMS: atom_id res chain seq x y z
N MET A 1 14.06 -19.09 -6.27
CA MET A 1 13.20 -19.36 -5.11
C MET A 1 12.43 -18.09 -4.85
N ASP A 2 11.10 -18.17 -4.89
CA ASP A 2 10.19 -17.02 -4.92
C ASP A 2 10.27 -16.21 -3.61
N ASP A 3 10.34 -14.88 -3.70
CA ASP A 3 10.41 -13.96 -2.53
C ASP A 3 9.19 -14.18 -1.61
N VAL A 4 8.07 -14.64 -2.18
CA VAL A 4 6.82 -14.94 -1.48
C VAL A 4 6.97 -16.09 -0.48
N LEU A 5 7.74 -17.14 -0.81
CA LEU A 5 7.92 -18.29 0.10
C LEU A 5 8.72 -17.90 1.33
N LYS A 6 9.80 -17.13 1.14
CA LYS A 6 10.65 -16.63 2.24
C LYS A 6 9.92 -15.66 3.16
N ALA A 7 8.86 -15.02 2.67
CA ALA A 7 8.05 -14.13 3.49
C ALA A 7 7.08 -14.87 4.43
N ARG A 8 6.83 -16.15 4.17
CA ARG A 8 5.87 -16.98 4.92
C ARG A 8 6.51 -18.09 5.71
N PHE A 9 7.59 -18.67 5.19
CA PHE A 9 8.28 -19.79 5.78
C PHE A 9 9.73 -19.41 6.05
N THR A 10 10.20 -19.85 7.21
CA THR A 10 11.60 -19.74 7.61
C THR A 10 12.49 -20.58 6.71
N SER A 11 13.77 -20.25 6.65
CA SER A 11 14.75 -21.05 5.90
C SER A 11 14.81 -22.52 6.38
N GLU A 12 14.53 -22.76 7.67
CA GLU A 12 14.45 -24.09 8.27
C GLU A 12 13.25 -24.87 7.73
N GLU A 13 12.06 -24.27 7.70
CA GLU A 13 10.84 -24.88 7.16
C GLU A 13 10.97 -25.20 5.66
N ILE A 14 11.56 -24.29 4.90
CA ILE A 14 11.82 -24.49 3.46
C ILE A 14 12.77 -25.66 3.24
N SER A 15 13.85 -25.75 4.04
CA SER A 15 14.81 -26.86 3.94
C SER A 15 14.17 -28.19 4.33
N MET A 16 13.33 -28.18 5.36
CA MET A 16 12.56 -29.34 5.82
C MET A 16 11.58 -29.82 4.74
N ALA A 17 10.86 -28.90 4.08
CA ALA A 17 9.97 -29.21 2.98
C ALA A 17 10.69 -29.91 1.81
N ALA A 18 11.87 -29.43 1.44
CA ALA A 18 12.68 -30.04 0.40
C ALA A 18 13.19 -31.44 0.80
N LEU A 19 13.48 -31.66 2.09
CA LEU A 19 13.85 -32.99 2.61
C LEU A 19 12.67 -33.97 2.55
N ILE A 20 11.45 -33.52 2.82
CA ILE A 20 10.22 -34.33 2.66
C ILE A 20 10.10 -34.79 1.20
N GLY A 21 10.20 -33.87 0.25
CA GLY A 21 10.07 -34.19 -1.18
C GLY A 21 11.11 -35.20 -1.68
N ASN A 22 12.33 -35.17 -1.14
CA ASN A 22 13.39 -36.12 -1.48
C ASN A 22 13.23 -37.51 -0.85
N ARG A 23 12.49 -37.64 0.26
CA ARG A 23 12.34 -38.89 1.02
C ARG A 23 11.06 -39.65 0.70
N ALA A 24 9.99 -38.92 0.40
CA ALA A 24 8.69 -39.50 0.17
C ALA A 24 8.69 -40.38 -1.10
N PRO A 25 7.99 -41.54 -1.08
CA PRO A 25 7.99 -42.47 -2.21
C PRO A 25 7.18 -41.98 -3.41
N ASN A 26 6.25 -41.04 -3.19
CA ASN A 26 5.41 -40.44 -4.23
C ASN A 26 4.98 -39.01 -3.83
N PHE A 27 4.46 -38.26 -4.81
CA PHE A 27 4.05 -36.87 -4.61
C PHE A 27 2.89 -36.72 -3.62
N ALA A 28 1.96 -37.68 -3.57
CA ALA A 28 0.80 -37.62 -2.67
C ALA A 28 1.21 -37.66 -1.20
N GLU A 29 2.12 -38.57 -0.85
CA GLU A 29 2.70 -38.68 0.49
C GLU A 29 3.54 -37.45 0.83
N ALA A 30 4.38 -36.99 -0.10
CA ALA A 30 5.19 -35.78 0.06
C ALA A 30 4.32 -34.55 0.37
N ALA A 31 3.25 -34.34 -0.42
CA ALA A 31 2.33 -33.23 -0.25
C ALA A 31 1.58 -33.32 1.08
N HIS A 32 1.04 -34.49 1.42
CA HIS A 32 0.32 -34.68 2.68
C HIS A 32 1.24 -34.45 3.90
N GLU A 33 2.49 -34.94 3.87
CA GLU A 33 3.48 -34.71 4.92
C GLU A 33 3.91 -33.24 5.00
N LEU A 34 4.09 -32.56 3.87
CA LEU A 34 4.38 -31.12 3.80
C LEU A 34 3.32 -30.31 4.54
N PHE A 35 2.04 -30.49 4.18
CA PHE A 35 0.94 -29.76 4.79
C PHE A 35 0.88 -30.00 6.30
N ARG A 36 1.15 -31.23 6.76
CA ARG A 36 1.18 -31.58 8.20
C ARG A 36 2.35 -30.97 8.96
N SER A 37 3.49 -30.80 8.29
CA SER A 37 4.74 -30.35 8.91
C SER A 37 4.83 -28.82 9.01
N LEU A 38 4.05 -28.10 8.19
CA LEU A 38 3.96 -26.64 8.23
C LEU A 38 2.79 -26.16 9.12
N GLY A 39 2.93 -24.97 9.69
CA GLY A 39 1.94 -24.33 10.58
C GLY A 39 0.71 -23.79 9.84
N ASP A 40 -0.22 -24.69 9.46
CA ASP A 40 -1.46 -24.41 8.68
C ASP A 40 -1.20 -23.52 7.45
N PRO A 41 -0.50 -24.06 6.43
CA PRO A 41 -0.11 -23.29 5.26
C PRO A 41 -1.28 -23.17 4.27
N LEU A 42 -1.33 -22.05 3.54
CA LEU A 42 -2.23 -21.83 2.40
C LEU A 42 -1.39 -21.74 1.13
N LEU A 43 -1.34 -22.81 0.34
CA LEU A 43 -0.39 -22.98 -0.76
C LEU A 43 -1.09 -23.18 -2.11
N SER A 44 -0.48 -22.64 -3.16
CA SER A 44 -0.79 -22.97 -4.55
C SER A 44 -0.03 -24.22 -5.00
N ILE A 45 -0.45 -24.81 -6.13
CA ILE A 45 0.25 -25.96 -6.73
C ILE A 45 1.73 -25.65 -7.00
N SER A 46 2.02 -24.46 -7.55
CA SER A 46 3.39 -24.04 -7.85
C SER A 46 4.26 -23.98 -6.60
N GLU A 47 3.74 -23.43 -5.51
CA GLU A 47 4.46 -23.35 -4.24
C GLU A 47 4.68 -24.73 -3.60
N VAL A 48 3.72 -25.65 -3.72
CA VAL A 48 3.89 -27.03 -3.22
C VAL A 48 5.03 -27.72 -3.96
N ILE A 49 5.07 -27.62 -5.29
CA ILE A 49 6.14 -28.20 -6.12
C ILE A 49 7.49 -27.57 -5.75
N ASP A 50 7.54 -26.24 -5.63
CA ASP A 50 8.76 -25.50 -5.31
C ASP A 50 9.29 -25.82 -3.91
N LEU A 51 8.41 -25.94 -2.90
CA LEU A 51 8.76 -26.29 -1.52
C LEU A 51 9.27 -27.73 -1.42
N LEU A 52 8.66 -28.67 -2.13
CA LEU A 52 9.10 -30.06 -2.14
C LEU A 52 10.35 -30.29 -2.98
N ALA A 53 10.72 -29.34 -3.85
CA ALA A 53 11.85 -29.45 -4.78
C ALA A 53 11.78 -30.71 -5.67
N VAL A 54 10.57 -31.07 -6.11
CA VAL A 54 10.30 -32.26 -6.93
C VAL A 54 9.99 -31.89 -8.39
N SER A 55 10.33 -32.78 -9.32
CA SER A 55 10.06 -32.61 -10.75
C SER A 55 8.76 -33.32 -11.14
N VAL A 56 7.61 -32.71 -10.83
CA VAL A 56 6.27 -33.22 -11.18
C VAL A 56 5.56 -32.22 -12.09
N SER A 57 4.78 -32.71 -13.05
CA SER A 57 4.00 -31.82 -13.92
C SER A 57 2.87 -31.14 -13.14
N LYS A 58 2.54 -29.89 -13.50
CA LYS A 58 1.44 -29.17 -12.81
C LYS A 58 0.11 -29.90 -12.87
N GLY A 59 -0.18 -30.61 -13.98
CA GLY A 59 -1.41 -31.40 -14.13
C GLY A 59 -1.48 -32.55 -13.14
N GLU A 60 -0.43 -33.39 -13.11
CA GLU A 60 -0.34 -34.52 -12.18
C GLU A 60 -0.37 -34.07 -10.70
N ALA A 61 0.32 -32.97 -10.38
CA ALA A 61 0.28 -32.40 -9.04
C ALA A 61 -1.13 -31.91 -8.67
N THR A 62 -1.87 -31.32 -9.63
CA THR A 62 -3.25 -30.86 -9.41
C THR A 62 -4.17 -32.05 -9.15
N ASP A 63 -4.12 -33.08 -9.99
CA ASP A 63 -4.95 -34.28 -9.84
C ASP A 63 -4.68 -34.96 -8.48
N THR A 64 -3.42 -35.00 -8.06
CA THR A 64 -3.02 -35.57 -6.76
C THR A 64 -3.56 -34.75 -5.58
N LEU A 65 -3.42 -33.42 -5.61
CA LEU A 65 -3.94 -32.56 -4.55
C LEU A 65 -5.47 -32.60 -4.49
N ASP A 66 -6.13 -32.67 -5.65
CA ASP A 66 -7.59 -32.80 -5.73
C ASP A 66 -8.07 -34.15 -5.19
N GLN A 67 -7.31 -35.22 -5.42
CA GLN A 67 -7.56 -36.51 -4.79
C GLN A 67 -7.43 -36.43 -3.26
N LEU A 68 -6.42 -35.73 -2.73
CA LEU A 68 -6.30 -35.50 -1.28
C LEU A 68 -7.43 -34.64 -0.70
N VAL A 69 -8.03 -33.75 -1.52
CA VAL A 69 -9.25 -33.01 -1.15
C VAL A 69 -10.46 -33.95 -1.09
N LEU A 70 -10.63 -34.84 -2.09
CA LEU A 70 -11.71 -35.83 -2.10
C LEU A 70 -11.61 -36.82 -0.92
N GLU A 71 -10.39 -37.15 -0.50
CA GLU A 71 -10.11 -37.97 0.69
C GLU A 71 -10.32 -37.23 2.02
N GLY A 72 -10.64 -35.93 1.99
CA GLY A 72 -10.86 -35.12 3.17
C GLY A 72 -9.60 -34.79 3.97
N LYS A 73 -8.40 -34.96 3.38
CA LYS A 73 -7.12 -34.57 4.00
C LYS A 73 -6.84 -33.08 3.81
N LEU A 74 -7.20 -32.56 2.64
CA LEU A 74 -7.05 -31.15 2.27
C LEU A 74 -8.39 -30.50 1.98
N GLN A 75 -8.40 -29.17 2.00
CA GLN A 75 -9.47 -28.34 1.45
C GLN A 75 -8.87 -27.41 0.40
N ALA A 76 -9.67 -27.03 -0.58
CA ALA A 76 -9.25 -26.11 -1.62
C ALA A 76 -10.25 -24.97 -1.83
N SER A 77 -9.74 -23.82 -2.23
CA SER A 77 -10.53 -22.65 -2.64
C SER A 77 -9.98 -22.09 -3.95
N SER A 78 -10.86 -21.82 -4.90
CA SER A 78 -10.58 -21.08 -6.14
C SER A 78 -11.04 -19.62 -6.07
N THR A 79 -11.73 -19.24 -4.99
CA THR A 79 -12.28 -17.90 -4.79
C THR A 79 -11.38 -17.02 -3.93
N THR A 80 -10.59 -17.65 -3.05
CA THR A 80 -9.63 -16.97 -2.16
C THR A 80 -8.46 -16.43 -2.96
N VAL A 81 -8.11 -15.15 -2.75
CA VAL A 81 -7.02 -14.50 -3.48
C VAL A 81 -5.94 -14.00 -2.52
N ARG A 82 -4.68 -14.33 -2.82
CA ARG A 82 -3.52 -13.74 -2.14
C ARG A 82 -2.88 -12.68 -3.05
N PRO A 83 -2.10 -11.73 -2.50
CA PRO A 83 -1.53 -10.69 -3.32
C PRO A 83 -0.54 -11.31 -4.31
N LEU A 84 -0.55 -10.80 -5.55
CA LEU A 84 0.35 -11.20 -6.63
C LEU A 84 0.11 -12.60 -7.22
N ASP A 85 -0.83 -13.39 -6.70
CA ASP A 85 -1.28 -14.63 -7.34
C ASP A 85 -1.88 -14.35 -8.73
N ALA A 86 -1.84 -15.37 -9.59
CA ALA A 86 -2.57 -15.35 -10.87
C ALA A 86 -4.09 -15.38 -10.64
N GLU A 87 -4.87 -14.90 -11.62
CA GLU A 87 -6.35 -14.74 -11.51
C GLU A 87 -7.10 -16.05 -11.19
N GLU A 88 -6.55 -17.20 -11.56
CA GLU A 88 -7.18 -18.52 -11.36
C GLU A 88 -6.30 -19.44 -10.50
N CYS A 89 -5.72 -18.89 -9.43
CA CYS A 89 -4.91 -19.66 -8.51
C CYS A 89 -5.80 -20.47 -7.54
N LYS A 90 -5.75 -21.80 -7.63
CA LYS A 90 -6.36 -22.69 -6.64
C LYS A 90 -5.43 -22.87 -5.46
N LEU A 91 -5.95 -22.63 -4.26
CA LEU A 91 -5.20 -22.68 -3.01
C LEU A 91 -5.66 -23.85 -2.16
N TYR A 92 -4.72 -24.51 -1.51
CA TYR A 92 -4.92 -25.70 -0.70
C TYR A 92 -4.47 -25.44 0.73
N ARG A 93 -5.16 -26.07 1.68
CA ARG A 93 -4.84 -26.07 3.10
C ARG A 93 -5.26 -27.39 3.73
N ARG A 94 -4.88 -27.61 4.99
CA ARG A 94 -5.31 -28.79 5.76
C ARG A 94 -6.81 -28.78 6.04
N ALA A 95 -7.47 -29.93 5.99
CA ALA A 95 -8.88 -30.03 6.34
C ALA A 95 -9.12 -30.13 7.86
N ASP A 96 -8.15 -30.61 8.63
CA ASP A 96 -8.29 -30.95 10.04
C ASP A 96 -7.98 -29.81 11.02
N VAL A 97 -7.49 -28.68 10.52
CA VAL A 97 -7.20 -27.49 11.35
C VAL A 97 -8.48 -26.70 11.58
N ARG A 98 -8.81 -26.46 12.84
CA ARG A 98 -9.97 -25.66 13.26
C ARG A 98 -9.61 -24.20 13.44
N HIS A 99 -10.62 -23.33 13.43
CA HIS A 99 -10.44 -21.94 13.82
C HIS A 99 -10.07 -21.86 15.30
N GLU A 100 -9.12 -20.99 15.59
CA GLU A 100 -8.76 -20.56 16.93
C GLU A 100 -9.36 -19.17 17.18
N ARG A 101 -9.08 -18.61 18.36
CA ARG A 101 -9.53 -17.29 18.77
C ARG A 101 -8.34 -16.38 19.01
N LEU A 102 -8.25 -15.30 18.23
CA LEU A 102 -7.19 -14.30 18.32
C LEU A 102 -7.69 -13.11 19.14
N ARG A 103 -7.10 -12.93 20.31
CA ARG A 103 -7.41 -11.82 21.22
C ARG A 103 -6.45 -10.66 21.02
N LEU A 104 -6.99 -9.49 20.73
CA LEU A 104 -6.25 -8.24 20.53
C LEU A 104 -6.80 -7.17 21.46
N GLN A 105 -5.90 -6.36 22.01
CA GLN A 105 -6.27 -5.22 22.85
C GLN A 105 -6.51 -3.99 21.96
N ALA A 106 -7.62 -3.30 22.16
CA ALA A 106 -8.00 -2.13 21.36
C ALA A 106 -8.55 -0.99 22.22
N GLN A 107 -8.42 0.23 21.71
CA GLN A 107 -9.17 1.37 22.19
C GLN A 107 -10.42 1.54 21.34
N GLU A 108 -11.59 1.43 21.95
CA GLU A 108 -12.86 1.76 21.32
C GLU A 108 -13.16 3.25 21.54
N ALA A 109 -13.54 3.94 20.47
CA ALA A 109 -14.00 5.31 20.47
C ALA A 109 -15.42 5.38 19.91
N ARG A 110 -16.31 6.09 20.61
CA ARG A 110 -17.69 6.30 20.14
C ARG A 110 -17.73 7.44 19.12
N LEU A 111 -18.41 7.21 18.01
CA LEU A 111 -18.64 8.18 16.95
C LEU A 111 -19.94 8.97 17.21
N GLY A 112 -20.04 10.16 16.62
CA GLY A 112 -21.18 11.06 16.83
C GLY A 112 -22.52 10.53 16.28
N ASP A 113 -22.47 9.57 15.36
CA ASP A 113 -23.63 8.85 14.81
C ASP A 113 -24.03 7.62 15.65
N GLY A 114 -23.35 7.38 16.77
CA GLY A 114 -23.58 6.24 17.64
C GLY A 114 -22.75 5.00 17.30
N GLY A 115 -22.02 5.00 16.18
CA GLY A 115 -21.13 3.90 15.79
C GLY A 115 -19.87 3.82 16.66
N SER A 116 -19.12 2.72 16.48
CA SER A 116 -17.87 2.48 17.18
C SER A 116 -16.68 2.37 16.22
N ARG A 117 -15.55 2.92 16.65
CA ARG A 117 -14.24 2.79 16.00
C ARG A 117 -13.26 2.14 16.96
N TYR A 118 -12.51 1.18 16.47
CA TYR A 118 -11.49 0.47 17.23
C TYR A 118 -10.10 0.81 16.70
N LEU A 119 -9.19 1.14 17.60
CA LEU A 119 -7.79 1.39 17.29
C LEU A 119 -6.92 0.37 18.03
N PHE A 120 -6.12 -0.39 17.29
CA PHE A 120 -5.21 -1.38 17.86
C PHE A 120 -3.93 -1.52 17.05
N THR A 121 -2.97 -2.28 17.59
CA THR A 121 -1.78 -2.71 16.87
C THR A 121 -1.70 -4.22 16.84
N CYS A 122 -1.22 -4.78 15.74
CA CYS A 122 -0.98 -6.22 15.62
C CYS A 122 0.14 -6.50 14.61
N ASP A 123 0.52 -7.77 14.46
CA ASP A 123 1.37 -8.17 13.34
C ASP A 123 0.61 -7.94 12.02
N GLY A 124 1.14 -7.07 11.16
CA GLY A 124 0.49 -6.75 9.90
C GLY A 124 0.31 -7.95 8.94
N ARG A 125 1.06 -9.06 9.11
CA ARG A 125 0.86 -10.29 8.34
C ARG A 125 -0.48 -10.98 8.63
N ILE A 126 -1.02 -10.84 9.84
CA ILE A 126 -2.29 -11.50 10.23
C ILE A 126 -3.52 -10.82 9.63
N ILE A 127 -3.38 -9.57 9.16
CA ILE A 127 -4.49 -8.79 8.60
C ILE A 127 -5.16 -9.52 7.43
N ARG A 128 -4.38 -10.24 6.61
CA ARG A 128 -4.91 -10.97 5.44
C ARG A 128 -5.65 -12.25 5.80
N ALA A 129 -5.42 -12.78 7.01
CA ALA A 129 -6.19 -13.88 7.57
C ALA A 129 -7.52 -13.39 8.19
N LEU A 130 -7.58 -12.14 8.65
CA LEU A 130 -8.78 -11.55 9.25
C LEU A 130 -9.70 -10.84 8.23
N ALA A 131 -9.10 -10.24 7.19
CA ALA A 131 -9.80 -9.33 6.29
C ALA A 131 -9.69 -9.73 4.82
N LYS A 132 -10.85 -9.79 4.17
CA LYS A 132 -10.97 -9.92 2.71
C LYS A 132 -10.61 -8.59 2.05
N VAL A 133 -9.96 -8.66 0.90
CA VAL A 133 -9.71 -7.47 0.08
C VAL A 133 -10.86 -7.33 -0.92
N ASP A 134 -11.67 -6.27 -0.80
CA ASP A 134 -12.81 -6.08 -1.70
C ASP A 134 -12.38 -5.61 -3.09
N ARG A 135 -12.99 -6.22 -4.11
CA ARG A 135 -12.58 -6.15 -5.53
C ARG A 135 -13.24 -5.02 -6.30
N LEU A 136 -13.29 -3.79 -5.79
CA LEU A 136 -13.85 -2.68 -6.58
C LEU A 136 -12.96 -2.27 -7.77
N ASP A 137 -11.69 -2.70 -7.82
CA ASP A 137 -10.84 -2.58 -9.01
C ASP A 137 -10.97 -3.77 -9.99
N ALA A 138 -11.81 -4.78 -9.70
CA ALA A 138 -12.12 -5.85 -10.66
C ALA A 138 -13.23 -5.47 -11.66
N ILE A 139 -13.93 -4.34 -11.46
CA ILE A 139 -14.87 -3.81 -12.46
C ILE A 139 -14.13 -3.41 -13.76
N GLY A 140 -12.79 -3.27 -13.73
CA GLY A 140 -11.95 -3.05 -14.90
C GLY A 140 -11.02 -4.21 -15.28
N GLY A 141 -11.17 -5.41 -14.70
CA GLY A 141 -10.34 -6.58 -15.04
C GLY A 141 -8.82 -6.40 -14.86
N THR A 142 -8.36 -5.45 -14.03
CA THR A 142 -6.94 -5.03 -14.00
C THR A 142 -6.44 -4.56 -12.63
N GLY A 143 -7.08 -4.96 -11.52
CA GLY A 143 -6.90 -4.30 -10.21
C GLY A 143 -5.59 -4.57 -9.45
N ASN A 144 -4.97 -5.75 -9.58
CA ASN A 144 -3.75 -6.11 -8.83
C ASN A 144 -2.53 -6.42 -9.69
N GLN A 145 -2.68 -6.34 -11.02
CA GLN A 145 -1.64 -6.80 -11.96
C GLN A 145 -0.94 -5.68 -12.71
N ARG A 146 -1.29 -4.41 -12.48
CA ARG A 146 -0.57 -3.32 -13.13
C ARG A 146 0.88 -3.28 -12.64
N GLU A 147 1.82 -3.17 -13.57
CA GLU A 147 3.24 -3.18 -13.27
C GLU A 147 3.62 -2.08 -12.27
N GLU A 148 2.93 -0.93 -12.29
CA GLU A 148 3.14 0.13 -11.30
C GLU A 148 2.78 -0.27 -9.87
N VAL A 149 1.71 -1.05 -9.65
CA VAL A 149 1.30 -1.49 -8.32
C VAL A 149 2.31 -2.51 -7.79
N ARG A 150 2.73 -3.45 -8.63
CA ARG A 150 3.78 -4.43 -8.27
C ARG A 150 5.10 -3.74 -7.93
N LYS A 151 5.50 -2.74 -8.71
CA LYS A 151 6.72 -1.94 -8.45
C LYS A 151 6.61 -1.20 -7.12
N HIS A 152 5.47 -0.59 -6.84
CA HIS A 152 5.27 0.15 -5.59
C HIS A 152 5.26 -0.77 -4.36
N VAL A 153 4.58 -1.91 -4.45
CA VAL A 153 4.58 -2.93 -3.38
C VAL A 153 6.01 -3.41 -3.09
N LYS A 154 6.81 -3.69 -4.14
CA LYS A 154 8.23 -4.04 -4.01
C LYS A 154 9.05 -2.93 -3.35
N GLN A 155 8.83 -1.67 -3.73
CA GLN A 155 9.50 -0.53 -3.10
C GLN A 155 9.20 -0.42 -1.60
N ILE A 156 7.95 -0.65 -1.21
CA ILE A 156 7.55 -0.67 0.21
C ILE A 156 8.26 -1.82 0.93
N ALA A 157 8.26 -3.03 0.36
CA ALA A 157 8.91 -4.20 0.96
C ALA A 157 10.42 -3.97 1.17
N THR A 158 11.12 -3.51 0.12
CA THR A 158 12.55 -3.17 0.21
C THR A 158 12.81 -2.04 1.20
N GLY A 159 11.92 -1.05 1.30
CA GLY A 159 12.02 0.00 2.33
C GLY A 159 11.96 -0.59 3.75
N ILE A 160 11.04 -1.53 3.98
CA ILE A 160 10.85 -2.18 5.28
C ILE A 160 12.05 -3.07 5.65
N GLU A 161 12.61 -3.80 4.69
CA GLU A 161 13.82 -4.63 4.85
C GLU A 161 15.04 -3.77 5.23
N ASN A 162 15.15 -2.57 4.66
CA ASN A 162 16.20 -1.61 4.99
C ASN A 162 15.96 -0.84 6.31
N GLY A 163 14.98 -1.25 7.11
CA GLY A 163 14.75 -0.72 8.45
C GLY A 163 13.65 0.35 8.55
N ASN A 164 12.99 0.73 7.45
CA ASN A 164 11.89 1.68 7.55
C ASN A 164 10.68 1.05 8.27
N GLN A 165 10.02 1.84 9.11
CA GLN A 165 8.73 1.47 9.68
C GLN A 165 7.62 1.71 8.67
N ILE A 166 6.50 1.01 8.83
CA ILE A 166 5.27 1.30 8.08
C ILE A 166 4.57 2.45 8.80
N PRO A 167 4.54 3.66 8.23
CA PRO A 167 4.10 4.83 8.97
C PRO A 167 2.56 4.94 9.06
N ASN A 168 1.84 4.38 8.08
CA ASN A 168 0.41 4.61 7.93
C ASN A 168 -0.41 3.41 8.42
N SER A 169 -1.46 3.70 9.20
CA SER A 169 -2.43 2.71 9.63
C SER A 169 -3.15 2.06 8.46
N VAL A 170 -3.70 0.87 8.67
CA VAL A 170 -4.64 0.25 7.73
C VAL A 170 -6.08 0.45 8.20
N LEU A 171 -7.02 0.52 7.27
CA LEU A 171 -8.43 0.69 7.56
C LEU A 171 -9.16 -0.63 7.31
N LEU A 172 -9.74 -1.18 8.37
CA LEU A 172 -10.62 -2.33 8.33
C LEU A 172 -12.07 -1.90 8.55
N VAL A 173 -12.98 -2.60 7.90
CA VAL A 173 -14.40 -2.56 8.25
C VAL A 173 -14.79 -3.93 8.74
N ILE A 174 -15.26 -4.01 9.98
CA ILE A 174 -15.89 -5.21 10.54
C ILE A 174 -17.38 -5.08 10.21
N LEU A 175 -17.95 -6.10 9.61
CA LEU A 175 -19.39 -6.06 9.30
C LEU A 175 -20.18 -6.10 10.60
N GLU A 176 -21.21 -5.26 10.70
CA GLU A 176 -22.00 -5.10 11.93
C GLU A 176 -22.75 -6.38 12.33
N ASP A 177 -23.12 -7.22 11.38
CA ASP A 177 -23.70 -8.55 11.64
C ASP A 177 -22.66 -9.60 12.10
N MET A 178 -21.38 -9.26 12.04
CA MET A 178 -20.26 -10.11 12.45
C MET A 178 -19.61 -9.65 13.75
N ILE A 179 -20.15 -8.64 14.42
CA ILE A 179 -19.65 -8.13 15.70
C ILE A 179 -20.73 -8.27 16.78
N THR A 180 -20.33 -8.66 17.99
CA THR A 180 -21.22 -8.72 19.15
C THR A 180 -20.47 -8.38 20.43
N ASP A 181 -21.14 -7.70 21.35
CA ASP A 181 -20.71 -7.50 22.72
C ASP A 181 -21.45 -8.41 23.72
N ASP A 182 -22.38 -9.25 23.24
CA ASP A 182 -23.17 -10.18 24.03
C ASP A 182 -22.59 -11.61 23.95
N PRO A 183 -22.09 -12.17 25.07
CA PRO A 183 -21.61 -13.55 25.13
C PRO A 183 -22.67 -14.60 24.77
N GLU A 184 -23.96 -14.33 24.98
CA GLU A 184 -25.05 -15.28 24.75
C GLU A 184 -25.47 -15.37 23.27
N GLU A 185 -25.36 -14.28 22.52
CA GLU A 185 -25.65 -14.24 21.07
C GLU A 185 -24.45 -14.67 20.19
N THR A 186 -23.32 -14.94 20.82
CA THR A 186 -22.04 -15.12 20.16
C THR A 186 -21.95 -16.44 19.36
N ARG A 187 -21.82 -16.32 18.04
CA ARG A 187 -21.44 -17.43 17.15
C ARG A 187 -19.92 -17.59 17.06
N GLU A 188 -19.45 -18.79 16.69
CA GLU A 188 -18.01 -19.04 16.53
C GLU A 188 -17.36 -18.08 15.52
N SER A 189 -18.07 -17.76 14.44
CA SER A 189 -17.62 -16.89 13.34
C SER A 189 -17.72 -15.39 13.62
N MET A 190 -18.23 -14.95 14.78
CA MET A 190 -18.38 -13.53 15.11
C MET A 190 -17.17 -13.00 15.89
N VAL A 191 -16.86 -11.72 15.69
CA VAL A 191 -15.91 -10.95 16.49
C VAL A 191 -16.59 -10.52 17.79
N ARG A 192 -15.96 -10.80 18.93
CA ARG A 192 -16.49 -10.38 20.24
C ARG A 192 -15.79 -9.13 20.71
N VAL A 193 -16.54 -8.18 21.24
CA VAL A 193 -16.03 -6.95 21.84
C VAL A 193 -16.25 -7.01 23.33
N LEU A 194 -15.19 -7.28 24.07
CA LEU A 194 -15.25 -7.40 25.53
C LEU A 194 -14.76 -6.11 26.17
N PRO A 195 -15.61 -5.32 26.85
CA PRO A 195 -15.17 -4.11 27.52
C PRO A 195 -14.24 -4.43 28.69
N LEU A 196 -13.06 -3.83 28.70
CA LEU A 196 -12.07 -3.96 29.78
C LEU A 196 -12.13 -2.80 30.76
N THR A 197 -12.55 -1.63 30.28
CA THR A 197 -12.75 -0.44 31.11
C THR A 197 -14.10 0.22 30.84
N GLN A 198 -14.51 1.06 31.78
CA GLN A 198 -15.66 1.93 31.61
C GLN A 198 -15.35 3.06 30.61
N TRP A 199 -16.40 3.64 30.05
CA TRP A 199 -16.28 4.80 29.18
C TRP A 199 -15.69 6.00 29.92
N CYS A 200 -14.60 6.53 29.37
CA CYS A 200 -14.03 7.81 29.75
C CYS A 200 -14.53 8.88 28.77
N THR A 201 -15.18 9.92 29.30
CA THR A 201 -15.69 11.05 28.51
C THR A 201 -14.89 12.30 28.86
N ASN A 202 -14.21 12.87 27.86
CA ASN A 202 -13.52 14.15 27.99
C ASN A 202 -14.38 15.25 27.35
N PRO A 203 -14.80 16.29 28.09
CA PRO A 203 -15.59 17.38 27.54
C PRO A 203 -14.73 18.31 26.67
N LEU A 204 -15.38 18.99 25.72
CA LEU A 204 -14.72 20.08 24.98
C LEU A 204 -14.53 21.31 25.89
N PRO A 205 -13.34 21.92 25.93
CA PRO A 205 -13.14 23.14 26.72
C PRO A 205 -14.09 24.26 26.26
N GLY A 206 -14.86 24.83 27.20
CA GLY A 206 -15.73 25.99 26.93
C GLY A 206 -17.13 25.67 26.41
N GLU A 207 -17.44 24.41 26.07
CA GLU A 207 -18.77 23.98 25.65
C GLU A 207 -19.33 22.93 26.63
N SER A 208 -20.42 23.27 27.31
CA SER A 208 -21.07 22.34 28.25
C SER A 208 -21.92 21.32 27.49
N GLY A 209 -21.66 20.03 27.73
CA GLY A 209 -22.50 18.93 27.24
C GLY A 209 -22.05 18.27 25.93
N ILE A 210 -21.02 18.79 25.26
CA ILE A 210 -20.45 18.17 24.05
C ILE A 210 -19.17 17.42 24.44
N PRO A 211 -19.11 16.09 24.30
CA PRO A 211 -17.89 15.35 24.54
C PRO A 211 -16.89 15.61 23.40
N ALA A 212 -15.67 16.02 23.75
CA ALA A 212 -14.55 16.04 22.81
C ALA A 212 -14.08 14.63 22.45
N GLN A 213 -14.21 13.69 23.38
CA GLN A 213 -13.84 12.29 23.19
C GLN A 213 -14.62 11.39 24.15
N GLN A 214 -15.05 10.23 23.64
CA GLN A 214 -15.56 9.12 24.46
C GLN A 214 -14.82 7.85 24.08
N VAL A 215 -14.05 7.28 25.01
CA VAL A 215 -13.21 6.11 24.76
C VAL A 215 -13.24 5.10 25.89
N ARG A 216 -13.00 3.83 25.58
CA ARG A 216 -12.72 2.76 26.55
C ARG A 216 -11.71 1.77 25.97
N LEU A 217 -11.12 0.94 26.83
CA LEU A 217 -10.32 -0.21 26.40
C LEU A 217 -11.23 -1.42 26.25
N VAL A 218 -10.98 -2.19 25.20
CA VAL A 218 -11.70 -3.43 24.88
C VAL A 218 -10.72 -4.51 24.45
N GLU A 219 -11.12 -5.77 24.65
CA GLU A 219 -10.53 -6.91 23.97
C GLU A 219 -11.39 -7.26 22.75
N LEU A 220 -10.77 -7.29 21.59
CA LEU A 220 -11.34 -7.82 20.36
C LEU A 220 -10.94 -9.28 20.22
N ASP A 221 -11.93 -10.17 20.27
CA ASP A 221 -11.73 -11.61 20.14
C ASP A 221 -12.21 -12.08 18.76
N PHE A 222 -11.28 -12.22 17.82
CA PHE A 222 -11.53 -12.61 16.44
C PHE A 222 -11.53 -14.14 16.26
N PRO A 223 -12.42 -14.72 15.44
CA PRO A 223 -12.16 -16.03 14.86
C PRO A 223 -10.94 -15.93 13.96
N TYR A 224 -10.01 -16.87 14.10
CA TYR A 224 -8.73 -16.80 13.42
C TYR A 224 -8.26 -18.16 12.91
N ARG A 225 -7.76 -18.15 11.68
CA ARG A 225 -7.00 -19.24 11.09
C ARG A 225 -5.99 -18.64 10.11
N SER A 226 -4.72 -19.05 10.17
CA SER A 226 -3.69 -18.50 9.27
C SER A 226 -4.02 -18.75 7.80
N ALA A 227 -4.52 -19.95 7.46
CA ALA A 227 -4.97 -20.31 6.13
C ALA A 227 -6.46 -20.02 5.87
N SER A 228 -7.01 -18.93 6.41
CA SER A 228 -8.42 -18.55 6.19
C SER A 228 -8.75 -18.32 4.72
N PHE A 229 -9.83 -18.91 4.24
CA PHE A 229 -10.42 -18.60 2.94
C PHE A 229 -11.21 -17.28 3.00
N ASP A 230 -11.45 -16.65 1.84
CA ASP A 230 -12.07 -15.31 1.79
C ASP A 230 -13.51 -15.27 2.32
N ASP A 231 -14.24 -16.38 2.29
CA ASP A 231 -15.59 -16.55 2.83
C ASP A 231 -15.64 -16.73 4.36
N GLU A 232 -14.51 -17.04 4.98
CA GLU A 232 -14.38 -17.18 6.44
C GLU A 232 -13.93 -15.87 7.12
N LYS A 233 -13.48 -14.90 6.33
CA LYS A 233 -12.96 -13.62 6.83
C LYS A 233 -14.10 -12.71 7.27
N VAL A 234 -13.93 -12.14 8.46
CA VAL A 234 -14.97 -11.35 9.15
C VAL A 234 -14.88 -9.85 8.88
N SER A 235 -13.81 -9.41 8.22
CA SER A 235 -13.53 -8.00 7.95
C SER A 235 -13.26 -7.73 6.48
N LEU A 236 -13.40 -6.48 6.08
CA LEU A 236 -13.02 -5.96 4.77
C LEU A 236 -11.83 -5.01 4.93
N LEU A 237 -10.76 -5.26 4.17
CA LEU A 237 -9.62 -4.34 4.06
C LEU A 237 -9.96 -3.24 3.07
N VAL A 238 -10.16 -2.03 3.59
CA VAL A 238 -10.58 -0.88 2.81
C VAL A 238 -9.40 -0.07 2.29
N ASP A 239 -8.46 0.28 3.17
CA ASP A 239 -7.20 0.94 2.82
C ASP A 239 -6.01 0.19 3.43
N GLY A 240 -4.88 0.24 2.73
CA GLY A 240 -3.67 -0.48 3.11
C GLY A 240 -3.45 -1.78 2.35
N GLN A 241 -4.17 -2.00 1.24
CA GLN A 241 -4.03 -3.20 0.41
C GLN A 241 -2.59 -3.40 -0.08
N GLN A 242 -1.95 -2.35 -0.57
CA GLN A 242 -0.55 -2.39 -1.04
C GLN A 242 0.44 -2.57 0.14
N ARG A 243 0.15 -1.99 1.30
CA ARG A 243 1.00 -2.12 2.51
C ARG A 243 0.98 -3.55 3.04
N THR A 244 -0.21 -4.13 3.20
CA THR A 244 -0.37 -5.53 3.63
C THR A 244 0.13 -6.52 2.57
N ALA A 245 0.13 -6.15 1.28
CA ALA A 245 0.78 -6.95 0.23
C ALA A 245 2.29 -6.95 0.39
N ALA A 246 2.90 -5.78 0.60
CA ALA A 246 4.34 -5.63 0.76
C ALA A 246 4.86 -6.40 1.98
N LEU A 247 4.11 -6.40 3.08
CA LEU A 247 4.39 -7.22 4.26
C LEU A 247 4.48 -8.72 3.97
N SER A 248 3.72 -9.19 2.97
CA SER A 248 3.73 -10.59 2.52
C SER A 248 4.91 -10.92 1.60
N MET A 249 5.81 -9.97 1.36
CA MET A 249 7.03 -10.15 0.56
C MET A 249 8.32 -10.02 1.37
N VAL A 250 8.23 -9.49 2.60
CA VAL A 250 9.41 -9.32 3.46
C VAL A 250 9.75 -10.65 4.11
N ASN A 251 11.00 -11.07 3.98
CA ASN A 251 11.50 -12.32 4.55
C ASN A 251 11.25 -12.42 6.07
N VAL A 252 10.66 -13.53 6.52
CA VAL A 252 10.35 -13.78 7.94
C VAL A 252 11.60 -13.90 8.80
N ASP A 253 12.69 -14.46 8.25
CA ASP A 253 13.97 -14.58 8.96
C ASP A 253 14.65 -13.23 9.17
N ILE A 254 14.41 -12.26 8.28
CA ILE A 254 14.94 -10.89 8.41
C ILE A 254 14.08 -10.08 9.38
N LYS A 255 12.76 -10.18 9.25
CA LYS A 255 11.81 -9.44 10.09
C LYS A 255 10.65 -10.36 10.51
N PRO A 256 10.69 -10.88 11.75
CA PRO A 256 9.71 -11.87 12.20
C PRO A 256 8.34 -11.27 12.45
N THR A 257 8.27 -10.01 12.91
CA THR A 257 7.00 -9.34 13.23
C THR A 257 6.96 -7.89 12.74
N PHE A 258 5.74 -7.41 12.46
CA PHE A 258 5.49 -6.01 12.09
C PHE A 258 4.41 -5.40 12.95
N ALA A 259 4.77 -4.51 13.88
CA ALA A 259 3.77 -3.71 14.57
C ALA A 259 3.10 -2.74 13.57
N LEU A 260 1.87 -3.05 13.17
CA LEU A 260 1.05 -2.24 12.29
C LEU A 260 -0.10 -1.63 13.08
N SER A 261 -0.34 -0.33 12.88
CA SER A 261 -1.53 0.32 13.43
C SER A 261 -2.75 0.00 12.57
N VAL A 262 -3.86 -0.35 13.21
CA VAL A 262 -5.12 -0.73 12.57
C VAL A 262 -6.22 0.17 13.10
N ASN A 263 -6.92 0.82 12.17
CA ASN A 263 -8.18 1.49 12.43
C ASN A 263 -9.30 0.58 11.92
N ALA A 264 -10.17 0.09 12.80
CA ALA A 264 -11.32 -0.70 12.43
C ALA A 264 -12.61 0.07 12.74
N VAL A 265 -13.62 -0.08 11.89
CA VAL A 265 -14.96 0.49 12.09
C VAL A 265 -15.99 -0.61 11.96
N ALA A 266 -16.96 -0.66 12.86
CA ALA A 266 -18.15 -1.51 12.69
C ALA A 266 -19.14 -0.79 11.77
N ALA A 267 -19.56 -1.43 10.68
CA ALA A 267 -20.51 -0.83 9.74
C ALA A 267 -21.32 -1.89 8.99
N ASP A 268 -22.53 -1.54 8.59
CA ASP A 268 -23.32 -2.31 7.63
C ASP A 268 -22.65 -2.39 6.24
N SER A 269 -23.14 -3.29 5.38
CA SER A 269 -22.57 -3.52 4.04
C SER A 269 -22.58 -2.29 3.12
N ASP A 270 -23.59 -1.44 3.19
CA ASP A 270 -23.70 -0.26 2.32
C ASP A 270 -22.82 0.89 2.81
N SER A 271 -22.74 1.08 4.13
CA SER A 271 -21.80 1.98 4.78
C SER A 271 -20.36 1.54 4.54
N ALA A 272 -20.07 0.24 4.57
CA ALA A 272 -18.76 -0.32 4.21
C ALA A 272 -18.33 0.06 2.78
N LYS A 273 -19.25 -0.06 1.80
CA LYS A 273 -18.99 0.36 0.41
C LYS A 273 -18.71 1.87 0.29
N LYS A 274 -19.44 2.70 1.02
CA LYS A 274 -19.22 4.16 1.04
C LYS A 274 -17.86 4.51 1.64
N ILE A 275 -17.52 3.91 2.79
CA ILE A 275 -16.20 4.05 3.42
C ILE A 275 -15.11 3.62 2.44
N PHE A 276 -15.33 2.51 1.73
CA PHE A 276 -14.42 2.04 0.69
C PHE A 276 -14.22 3.05 -0.44
N GLN A 277 -15.32 3.58 -1.00
CA GLN A 277 -15.26 4.58 -2.05
C GLN A 277 -14.52 5.84 -1.59
N ILE A 278 -14.81 6.34 -0.39
CA ILE A 278 -14.18 7.54 0.15
C ILE A 278 -12.68 7.31 0.39
N ALA A 279 -12.31 6.22 1.06
CA ALA A 279 -10.92 5.90 1.39
C ALA A 279 -10.05 5.71 0.13
N ASN A 280 -10.61 5.10 -0.92
CA ASN A 280 -9.91 4.86 -2.18
C ASN A 280 -10.08 5.99 -3.20
N SER A 281 -10.99 6.95 -2.97
CA SER A 281 -11.07 8.20 -3.72
C SER A 281 -9.94 9.16 -3.32
N THR A 282 -8.70 8.70 -3.43
CA THR A 282 -7.55 9.57 -3.24
C THR A 282 -7.50 10.54 -4.43
N GLN A 283 -7.82 11.81 -4.17
CA GLN A 283 -7.18 12.86 -4.94
C GLN A 283 -5.68 12.66 -4.75
N LYS A 284 -4.98 12.28 -5.82
CA LYS A 284 -3.52 12.21 -5.82
C LYS A 284 -3.01 13.52 -5.19
N ILE A 285 -2.18 13.41 -4.16
CA ILE A 285 -1.42 14.55 -3.67
C ILE A 285 -0.86 15.24 -4.91
N ALA A 286 -1.16 16.54 -5.07
CA ALA A 286 -0.73 17.26 -6.25
C ALA A 286 0.78 17.04 -6.37
N VAL A 287 1.24 16.51 -7.50
CA VAL A 287 2.65 16.14 -7.72
C VAL A 287 3.61 17.30 -7.37
N GLU A 288 3.11 18.53 -7.52
CA GLU A 288 3.76 19.78 -7.14
C GLU A 288 4.05 19.88 -5.64
N PHE A 289 3.12 19.44 -4.79
CA PHE A 289 3.28 19.39 -3.34
C PHE A 289 4.30 18.33 -2.91
N SER A 290 4.26 17.14 -3.52
CA SER A 290 5.23 16.07 -3.23
C SER A 290 6.66 16.50 -3.57
N ARG A 291 6.87 17.11 -4.75
CA ARG A 291 8.17 17.62 -5.18
C ARG A 291 8.63 18.83 -4.35
N ALA A 292 7.70 19.69 -3.93
CA ALA A 292 7.99 20.77 -3.00
C ALA A 292 8.50 20.23 -1.65
N LEU A 293 7.84 19.20 -1.10
CA LEU A 293 8.23 18.56 0.15
C LEU A 293 9.62 17.91 0.04
N MET A 294 9.88 17.18 -1.05
CA MET A 294 11.18 16.57 -1.35
C MET A 294 12.34 17.57 -1.30
N ALA A 295 12.12 18.80 -1.78
CA ALA A 295 13.12 19.87 -1.74
C ALA A 295 13.45 20.37 -0.31
N THR A 296 12.59 20.07 0.67
CA THR A 296 12.75 20.48 2.08
C THR A 296 13.30 19.37 2.98
N MET A 297 13.40 18.13 2.48
CA MET A 297 13.93 17.01 3.25
C MET A 297 15.44 17.13 3.42
N ALA A 298 15.96 16.82 4.61
CA ALA A 298 17.40 16.80 4.91
C ALA A 298 18.10 15.58 4.29
N ASP A 299 17.41 14.44 4.23
CA ASP A 299 17.86 13.20 3.60
C ASP A 299 16.71 12.57 2.82
N ALA A 300 16.98 12.06 1.61
CA ALA A 300 16.02 11.28 0.82
C ALA A 300 16.44 9.80 0.81
N PRO A 301 15.47 8.87 0.80
CA PRO A 301 15.73 7.47 0.54
C PRO A 301 16.54 7.26 -0.75
N PRO A 302 17.38 6.19 -0.86
CA PRO A 302 18.27 5.97 -2.01
C PRO A 302 17.56 6.00 -3.38
N HIS A 303 16.33 5.50 -3.45
CA HIS A 303 15.53 5.48 -4.68
C HIS A 303 14.91 6.83 -5.06
N LEU A 304 15.01 7.84 -4.19
CA LEU A 304 14.47 9.20 -4.38
C LEU A 304 15.55 10.27 -4.49
N ILE A 305 16.84 9.92 -4.47
CA ILE A 305 17.95 10.89 -4.51
C ILE A 305 17.90 11.74 -5.78
N SER A 306 17.75 11.12 -6.95
CA SER A 306 17.65 11.85 -8.23
C SER A 306 16.43 12.78 -8.27
N GLU A 307 15.28 12.30 -7.78
CA GLU A 307 14.05 13.09 -7.70
C GLU A 307 14.19 14.29 -6.76
N ARG A 308 14.93 14.11 -5.64
CA ARG A 308 15.28 15.17 -4.70
C ARG A 308 16.21 16.20 -5.33
N THR A 309 17.25 15.77 -6.06
CA THR A 309 18.18 16.68 -6.76
C THR A 309 17.44 17.63 -7.69
N MET A 310 16.54 17.10 -8.53
CA MET A 310 15.70 17.90 -9.41
C MET A 310 14.73 18.81 -8.65
N SER A 311 14.18 18.33 -7.53
CA SER A 311 13.28 19.12 -6.68
C SER A 311 14.01 20.30 -6.02
N LEU A 312 15.24 20.09 -5.54
CA LEU A 312 16.09 21.11 -4.96
C LEU A 312 16.47 22.18 -5.99
N ALA A 313 16.92 21.78 -7.19
CA ALA A 313 17.26 22.71 -8.26
C ALA A 313 16.03 23.57 -8.67
N THR A 314 14.86 22.93 -8.80
CA THR A 314 13.58 23.62 -9.08
C THR A 314 13.22 24.60 -7.96
N HIS A 315 13.43 24.23 -6.70
CA HIS A 315 13.17 25.10 -5.54
C HIS A 315 14.13 26.29 -5.49
N VAL A 316 15.41 26.08 -5.81
CA VAL A 316 16.41 27.17 -5.90
C VAL A 316 15.97 28.21 -6.93
N LEU A 317 15.62 27.77 -8.14
CA LEU A 317 15.20 28.64 -9.24
C LEU A 317 13.89 29.40 -8.95
N ALA A 318 12.94 28.79 -8.25
CA ALA A 318 11.63 29.37 -8.03
C ALA A 318 11.56 30.30 -6.79
N ILE A 319 12.37 30.04 -5.76
CA ILE A 319 12.16 30.61 -4.41
C ILE A 319 13.42 31.16 -3.74
N LYS A 320 14.60 30.57 -3.95
CA LYS A 320 15.82 30.99 -3.24
C LYS A 320 16.61 32.04 -4.02
N ASP A 321 16.82 31.81 -5.32
CA ASP A 321 17.66 32.68 -6.15
C ASP A 321 16.83 33.86 -6.69
N ARG A 322 17.11 35.07 -6.19
CA ARG A 322 16.45 36.31 -6.62
C ARG A 322 16.79 36.72 -8.06
N GLU A 323 17.93 36.29 -8.57
CA GLU A 323 18.38 36.58 -9.93
C GLU A 323 17.80 35.61 -10.95
N SER A 324 17.18 34.52 -10.49
CA SER A 324 16.57 33.53 -11.37
C SER A 324 15.44 34.16 -12.21
N PRO A 325 15.37 33.87 -13.52
CA PRO A 325 14.26 34.32 -14.35
C PRO A 325 12.89 33.75 -13.91
N PHE A 326 12.89 32.74 -13.03
CA PHE A 326 11.72 32.07 -12.47
C PHE A 326 11.33 32.53 -11.06
N TYR A 327 12.13 33.40 -10.41
CA TYR A 327 11.90 33.86 -9.04
C TYR A 327 10.52 34.54 -8.89
N GLU A 328 9.72 34.08 -7.93
CA GLU A 328 8.33 34.53 -7.69
C GLU A 328 7.35 34.37 -8.88
N LYS A 329 7.76 33.81 -10.02
CA LYS A 329 6.90 33.61 -11.20
C LYS A 329 6.28 32.21 -11.25
N VAL A 330 6.77 31.28 -10.43
CA VAL A 330 6.33 29.87 -10.37
C VAL A 330 5.31 29.67 -9.25
N LYS A 331 4.16 29.09 -9.59
CA LYS A 331 3.16 28.61 -8.62
C LYS A 331 3.82 27.55 -7.74
N HIS A 332 3.82 27.74 -6.41
CA HIS A 332 4.44 26.80 -5.48
C HIS A 332 3.55 26.59 -4.28
N ALA A 333 3.50 25.36 -3.77
CA ALA A 333 2.77 25.03 -2.56
C ALA A 333 3.34 25.77 -1.35
N GLY A 334 2.47 26.35 -0.52
CA GLY A 334 2.88 27.05 0.70
C GLY A 334 3.18 28.55 0.58
N VAL A 335 3.06 29.16 -0.61
CA VAL A 335 3.17 30.61 -0.76
C VAL A 335 1.81 31.24 -1.04
N LYS A 336 1.42 32.27 -0.28
CA LYS A 336 0.12 32.96 -0.43
C LYS A 336 -0.04 33.50 -1.86
N GLU A 337 -1.21 33.29 -2.46
CA GLU A 337 -1.59 33.80 -3.79
C GLU A 337 -1.79 35.33 -3.75
N SER A 338 -0.71 36.11 -3.65
CA SER A 338 -0.80 37.58 -3.67
C SER A 338 -0.47 38.21 -5.04
N LYS A 339 0.14 37.43 -5.96
CA LYS A 339 0.50 37.87 -7.32
C LYS A 339 0.15 36.79 -8.34
N SER A 340 -0.24 37.20 -9.55
CA SER A 340 -0.44 36.28 -10.68
C SER A 340 0.89 35.62 -11.05
N ARG A 341 1.02 34.33 -10.74
CA ARG A 341 2.18 33.49 -11.09
C ARG A 341 1.88 32.69 -12.35
N PRO A 342 2.48 33.02 -13.51
CA PRO A 342 2.10 32.42 -14.78
C PRO A 342 2.64 31.00 -14.99
N ILE A 343 3.71 30.60 -14.29
CA ILE A 343 4.41 29.33 -14.52
C ILE A 343 3.96 28.29 -13.50
N ALA A 344 3.60 27.08 -13.94
CA ALA A 344 3.30 25.97 -13.04
C ALA A 344 4.58 25.31 -12.51
N TYR A 345 4.59 24.83 -11.25
CA TYR A 345 5.75 24.17 -10.66
C TYR A 345 6.24 22.99 -11.50
N ASN A 346 5.30 22.14 -11.94
CA ASN A 346 5.60 20.96 -12.75
C ASN A 346 6.27 21.31 -14.08
N SER A 347 5.98 22.48 -14.66
CA SER A 347 6.62 22.91 -15.91
C SER A 347 8.09 23.23 -15.72
N LEU A 348 8.45 23.94 -14.64
CA LEU A 348 9.85 24.19 -14.32
C LEU A 348 10.57 22.91 -13.94
N TYR A 349 9.93 22.04 -13.16
CA TYR A 349 10.49 20.73 -12.81
C TYR A 349 10.80 19.88 -14.04
N SER A 350 9.89 19.83 -15.04
CA SER A 350 10.13 19.11 -16.29
C SER A 350 11.31 19.69 -17.08
N ILE A 351 11.50 21.01 -17.07
CA ILE A 351 12.68 21.64 -17.67
C ILE A 351 13.95 21.16 -16.95
N VAL A 352 13.97 21.22 -15.62
CA VAL A 352 15.11 20.74 -14.82
C VAL A 352 15.40 19.26 -15.08
N SER A 353 14.37 18.42 -15.22
CA SER A 353 14.52 16.99 -15.59
C SER A 353 15.21 16.80 -16.94
N ILE A 354 14.80 17.56 -17.96
CA ILE A 354 15.42 17.51 -19.29
C ILE A 354 16.90 17.88 -19.22
N PHE A 355 17.25 18.90 -18.43
CA PHE A 355 18.65 19.31 -18.23
C PHE A 355 19.43 18.26 -17.44
N SER A 356 18.82 17.64 -16.43
CA SER A 356 19.41 16.54 -15.65
C SER A 356 19.69 15.30 -16.50
N GLU A 357 18.85 14.99 -17.48
CA GLU A 357 18.98 13.84 -18.38
C GLU A 357 19.87 14.13 -19.60
N SER A 358 20.26 15.39 -19.80
CA SER A 358 21.15 15.79 -20.90
C SER A 358 22.59 15.33 -20.66
N ALA A 359 23.37 15.11 -21.73
CA ALA A 359 24.77 14.69 -21.64
C ALA A 359 25.73 15.78 -21.10
N LEU A 360 25.22 16.81 -20.44
CA LEU A 360 26.00 17.89 -19.85
C LEU A 360 26.63 17.43 -18.53
N PRO A 361 27.83 17.89 -18.17
CA PRO A 361 28.65 17.33 -17.07
C PRO A 361 28.15 17.65 -15.65
N VAL A 362 26.91 18.09 -15.48
CA VAL A 362 26.41 18.81 -14.28
C VAL A 362 25.27 18.03 -13.57
N GLN A 363 25.23 16.71 -13.72
CA GLN A 363 24.04 15.90 -13.41
C GLN A 363 23.80 15.67 -11.90
N SER A 364 24.80 15.90 -11.06
CA SER A 364 24.80 15.43 -9.66
C SER A 364 24.54 16.52 -8.61
N ASP A 365 24.86 17.78 -8.89
CA ASP A 365 24.72 18.88 -7.94
C ASP A 365 23.48 19.75 -8.24
N PRO A 366 22.52 19.87 -7.30
CA PRO A 366 21.34 20.71 -7.49
C PRO A 366 21.65 22.18 -7.78
N THR A 367 22.75 22.72 -7.25
CA THR A 367 23.10 24.14 -7.40
C THR A 367 23.65 24.42 -8.78
N GLU A 368 24.59 23.61 -9.24
CA GLU A 368 25.12 23.73 -10.61
C GLU A 368 24.04 23.43 -11.67
N LEU A 369 23.15 22.47 -11.42
CA LEU A 369 22.00 22.18 -12.31
C LEU A 369 21.04 23.38 -12.39
N ALA A 370 20.74 24.02 -11.26
CA ALA A 370 19.95 25.25 -11.22
C ALA A 370 20.63 26.38 -12.00
N GLU A 371 21.94 26.58 -11.81
CA GLU A 371 22.71 27.62 -12.49
C GLU A 371 22.74 27.43 -14.01
N LEU A 372 22.84 26.19 -14.48
CA LEU A 372 22.79 25.85 -15.91
C LEU A 372 21.43 26.21 -16.53
N VAL A 373 20.33 25.86 -15.86
CA VAL A 373 18.97 26.22 -16.29
C VAL A 373 18.77 27.74 -16.24
N LYS A 374 19.24 28.40 -15.17
CA LYS A 374 19.21 29.86 -15.01
C LYS A 374 19.86 30.55 -16.21
N ARG A 375 21.11 30.22 -16.54
CA ARG A 375 21.85 30.82 -17.67
C ARG A 375 21.12 30.66 -19.00
N SER A 376 20.63 29.46 -19.26
CA SER A 376 19.91 29.15 -20.51
C SER A 376 18.66 30.02 -20.68
N PHE A 377 17.87 30.19 -19.61
CA PHE A 377 16.63 30.96 -19.66
C PHE A 377 16.81 32.45 -19.39
N GLN A 378 17.92 32.87 -18.81
CA GLN A 378 18.28 34.28 -18.64
C GLN A 378 18.47 34.94 -20.00
N ILE A 379 19.16 34.27 -20.94
CA ILE A 379 19.33 34.73 -22.32
C ILE A 379 17.96 34.89 -23.01
N VAL A 380 17.04 33.95 -22.78
CA VAL A 380 15.68 34.00 -23.33
C VAL A 380 14.90 35.20 -22.76
N LYS A 381 14.97 35.43 -21.46
CA LYS A 381 14.33 36.58 -20.80
C LYS A 381 14.88 37.91 -21.29
N GLU A 382 16.19 38.01 -21.49
CA GLU A 382 16.84 39.23 -22.01
C GLU A 382 16.50 39.48 -23.47
N THR A 383 16.33 38.43 -24.28
CA THR A 383 15.97 38.54 -25.70
C THR A 383 14.49 38.91 -25.89
N TRP A 384 13.60 38.42 -25.01
CA TRP A 384 12.15 38.66 -25.11
C TRP A 384 11.50 39.07 -23.77
N PRO A 385 11.87 40.23 -23.19
CA PRO A 385 11.41 40.65 -21.86
C PRO A 385 9.89 40.83 -21.79
N ASP A 386 9.28 41.43 -22.82
CA ASP A 386 7.85 41.71 -22.86
C ASP A 386 6.97 40.45 -23.01
N ALA A 387 7.54 39.38 -23.57
CA ALA A 387 6.85 38.10 -23.72
C ALA A 387 7.01 37.22 -22.48
N TRP A 388 8.12 37.37 -21.74
CA TRP A 388 8.41 36.61 -20.53
C TRP A 388 7.39 36.83 -19.42
N GLU A 389 6.86 38.07 -19.32
CA GLU A 389 5.92 38.45 -18.28
C GLU A 389 4.45 38.10 -18.59
N LYS A 390 4.16 37.66 -19.83
CA LYS A 390 2.79 37.39 -20.28
C LYS A 390 2.39 35.94 -19.96
N LYS A 391 1.10 35.76 -19.65
CA LYS A 391 0.50 34.43 -19.49
C LYS A 391 0.47 33.74 -20.86
N ALA A 392 0.94 32.50 -20.95
CA ALA A 392 0.93 31.74 -22.18
C ALA A 392 -0.49 31.68 -22.80
N LEU A 393 -0.61 32.06 -24.07
CA LEU A 393 -1.83 31.90 -24.84
C LEU A 393 -2.06 30.41 -25.13
N ARG A 394 -3.24 29.89 -24.79
CA ARG A 394 -3.63 28.52 -25.15
C ARG A 394 -3.88 28.44 -26.65
N VAL A 395 -2.91 27.96 -27.42
CA VAL A 395 -3.16 27.49 -28.78
C VAL A 395 -3.48 25.99 -28.71
N LYS A 396 -4.72 25.61 -29.07
CA LYS A 396 -5.09 24.21 -29.29
C LYS A 396 -4.52 23.77 -30.63
N ILE A 397 -3.39 23.07 -30.62
CA ILE A 397 -2.95 22.27 -31.77
C ILE A 397 -3.40 20.83 -31.50
N GLY A 398 -4.08 20.23 -32.49
CA GLY A 398 -4.76 18.95 -32.36
C GLY A 398 -3.83 17.77 -31.99
N ALA A 399 -4.40 16.86 -31.21
CA ALA A 399 -3.99 15.49 -30.90
C ALA A 399 -2.48 15.20 -30.65
N ARG A 400 -2.18 14.95 -29.36
CA ARG A 400 -1.02 14.21 -28.83
C ARG A 400 0.35 14.90 -28.78
N SER A 401 0.38 16.18 -28.43
CA SER A 401 1.55 16.78 -27.74
C SER A 401 1.17 18.12 -27.12
N ARG A 402 1.13 18.19 -25.79
CA ARG A 402 0.99 19.47 -25.07
C ARG A 402 2.38 20.05 -24.85
N VAL A 403 2.89 20.76 -25.84
CA VAL A 403 4.06 21.63 -25.67
C VAL A 403 3.53 23.04 -25.49
N ALA A 404 3.84 23.68 -24.36
CA ALA A 404 3.65 25.11 -24.22
C ALA A 404 4.74 25.78 -25.06
N CYS A 405 4.42 26.16 -26.29
CA CYS A 405 5.36 26.84 -27.17
C CYS A 405 5.57 28.29 -26.68
N TYR A 406 6.76 28.59 -26.16
CA TYR A 406 7.29 29.95 -26.19
C TYR A 406 7.95 30.15 -27.56
N GLY A 407 7.25 30.77 -28.49
CA GLY A 407 7.82 31.03 -29.82
C GLY A 407 6.79 31.36 -30.87
N HIS A 408 6.32 32.61 -30.88
CA HIS A 408 5.96 33.30 -32.12
C HIS A 408 6.08 34.80 -31.86
N ALA A 409 7.29 35.31 -32.05
CA ALA A 409 7.52 36.72 -32.33
C ALA A 409 8.00 36.79 -33.78
N THR A 410 7.07 36.93 -34.71
CA THR A 410 7.38 37.41 -36.06
C THR A 410 7.81 38.87 -35.94
N ARG A 411 9.02 39.18 -36.42
CA ARG A 411 9.46 40.55 -36.66
C ARG A 411 8.55 41.14 -37.74
N GLU A 412 7.91 42.27 -37.46
CA GLU A 412 7.64 43.30 -38.47
C GLU A 412 8.80 44.28 -38.49
#